data_AF-A0A2U9INE6-F1
#
_entry.id   AF-A0A2U9INE6-F1
#
_cell.length_a   1.000
_cell.length_b   1.000
_cell.length_c   1.000
_cell.angle_alpha   90.00
_cell.angle_beta   90.00
_cell.angle_gamma   90.00
#
_symmetry.space_group_name_H-M   'P 1'
#
loop_
_entity.id
_entity.type
_entity.pdbx_description
1 polymer ?
#
loop_
_entity_poly.entity_id
_entity_poly.type
_entity_poly.pdbx_seq_one_letter_code
_entity_poly.pdbx_strand_id
1 'polypeptide(L)' 'MKIKIWKEWYDIISKISETKRKDINDTINYILQTNECLNLSKIKTSKLKEINITAINKQLSPEDIYRKIEKFLFCD' A
#
# COMPACT_ATOMS: atom_id res chain seq x y z
N MET A 1 -13.27 -2.83 -0.11
CA MET A 1 -13.17 -2.24 -1.46
C MET A 1 -12.06 -2.93 -2.24
N LYS A 2 -12.11 -2.93 -3.58
CA LYS A 2 -11.09 -3.53 -4.44
C LYS A 2 -10.23 -2.44 -5.06
N ILE A 3 -8.91 -2.59 -5.01
CA ILE A 3 -7.98 -1.71 -5.73
C ILE A 3 -6.97 -2.53 -6.52
N LYS A 4 -6.37 -1.91 -7.54
CA LYS A 4 -5.28 -2.50 -8.31
C LYS A 4 -3.99 -1.78 -7.96
N ILE A 5 -2.99 -2.51 -7.50
CA ILE A 5 -1.63 -2.00 -7.24
C ILE A 5 -0.62 -2.89 -7.95
N TRP A 6 0.60 -2.38 -8.16
CA TRP A 6 1.66 -3.20 -8.71
C TRP A 6 1.98 -4.39 -7.78
N LYS A 7 2.18 -5.57 -8.37
CA LYS A 7 2.47 -6.79 -7.61
C LYS A 7 3.69 -6.58 -6.70
N GLU A 8 4.71 -5.92 -7.20
CA GLU A 8 5.94 -5.65 -6.46
C GLU A 8 5.69 -4.72 -5.25
N TRP A 9 4.75 -3.76 -5.36
CA TRP A 9 4.33 -2.93 -4.23
C TRP A 9 3.58 -3.77 -3.19
N TYR A 10 2.71 -4.67 -3.65
CA TYR A 10 2.03 -5.62 -2.77
C TYR A 10 3.02 -6.53 -2.03
N ASP A 11 4.03 -7.05 -2.72
CA ASP A 11 5.04 -7.92 -2.12
C ASP A 11 5.85 -7.17 -1.03
N ILE A 12 6.19 -5.89 -1.26
CA ILE A 12 6.81 -5.03 -0.23
C ILE A 12 5.90 -4.86 0.99
N ILE A 13 4.63 -4.49 0.76
CA ILE A 13 3.65 -4.29 1.85
C ILE A 13 3.42 -5.59 2.62
N SER A 14 3.32 -6.72 1.91
CA SER A 14 3.18 -8.06 2.52
C SER A 14 4.37 -8.40 3.39
N LYS A 15 5.59 -8.09 2.94
CA LYS A 15 6.79 -8.32 3.74
C LYS A 15 6.80 -7.46 5.02
N ILE A 16 6.32 -6.23 4.93
CA ILE A 16 6.18 -5.33 6.09
C ILE A 16 5.13 -5.87 7.07
N SER A 17 3.99 -6.35 6.56
CA SER A 17 2.93 -6.92 7.40
C SER A 17 3.40 -8.17 8.12
N GLU A 18 4.12 -9.07 7.43
CA GLU A 18 4.75 -10.25 8.03
C GLU A 18 5.76 -9.86 9.12
N THR A 19 6.63 -8.88 8.84
CA THR A 19 7.66 -8.42 9.77
C THR A 19 7.06 -7.81 11.03
N LYS A 20 5.96 -7.04 10.90
CA LYS A 20 5.25 -6.43 12.02
C LYS A 20 4.23 -7.38 12.67
N ARG A 21 4.08 -8.62 12.19
CA ARG A 21 3.04 -9.58 12.61
C ARG A 21 1.63 -8.97 12.61
N LYS A 22 1.32 -8.18 11.58
CA LYS A 22 0.02 -7.53 11.39
C LYS A 22 -0.67 -8.07 10.15
N ASP A 23 -1.99 -7.94 10.09
CA ASP A 23 -2.73 -8.21 8.85
C ASP A 23 -2.31 -7.19 7.76
N ILE A 24 -2.48 -7.59 6.51
CA ILE A 24 -2.19 -6.69 5.39
C ILE A 24 -3.13 -5.48 5.39
N ASN A 25 -4.38 -5.64 5.82
CA ASN A 25 -5.31 -4.53 5.95
C ASN A 25 -4.87 -3.54 7.04
N ASP A 26 -4.41 -4.03 8.20
CA ASP A 26 -3.86 -3.19 9.26
C ASP A 26 -2.63 -2.41 8.78
N THR A 27 -1.78 -3.06 7.99
CA THR A 27 -0.57 -2.44 7.43
C THR A 27 -0.95 -1.35 6.43
N ILE A 28 -1.92 -1.62 5.54
CA ILE A 28 -2.43 -0.61 4.62
C ILE A 28 -3.11 0.53 5.37
N ASN A 29 -3.91 0.26 6.40
CA ASN A 29 -4.52 1.30 7.22
C ASN A 29 -3.48 2.19 7.89
N TYR A 30 -2.38 1.61 8.39
CA TYR A 30 -1.26 2.38 8.90
C TYR A 30 -0.61 3.25 7.81
N ILE A 31 -0.36 2.70 6.61
CA ILE A 31 0.15 3.45 5.45
C ILE A 31 -0.76 4.64 5.10
N LEU A 32 -2.07 4.46 5.19
CA LEU A 32 -3.05 5.50 4.89
C LEU A 32 -3.08 6.62 5.93
N GLN A 33 -2.66 6.36 7.17
CA GLN A 33 -2.69 7.31 8.27
C GLN A 33 -1.34 7.96 8.55
N THR A 34 -0.23 7.32 8.17
CA THR A 34 1.11 7.85 8.39
C THR A 34 1.51 8.89 7.34
N ASN A 35 2.43 9.77 7.72
CA ASN A 35 3.16 10.66 6.81
C ASN A 35 4.58 10.15 6.53
N GLU A 36 4.97 9.02 7.12
CA GLU A 36 6.26 8.38 6.90
C GLU A 36 6.33 7.79 5.48
N CYS A 37 7.55 7.65 4.98
CA CYS A 37 7.81 6.96 3.72
C CYS A 37 9.12 6.17 3.84
N LEU A 38 9.24 5.10 3.04
CA LEU A 38 10.37 4.18 3.05
C LEU A 38 11.53 4.63 2.15
N ASN A 39 11.30 5.63 1.29
CA ASN A 39 12.28 6.15 0.35
C ASN A 39 12.94 5.04 -0.49
N LEU A 40 12.15 4.07 -0.94
CA LEU A 40 12.65 3.01 -1.80
C LEU A 40 12.92 3.56 -3.20
N SER A 41 13.84 2.95 -3.94
CA SER A 41 13.99 3.25 -5.36
C SER A 41 12.78 2.73 -6.13
N LYS A 42 12.26 3.52 -7.08
CA LYS A 42 11.20 3.07 -8.00
C LYS A 42 11.70 1.85 -8.78
N ILE A 43 11.12 0.69 -8.48
CA ILE A 43 11.41 -0.57 -9.17
C ILE A 43 10.54 -0.70 -10.42
N LYS A 44 11.05 -1.41 -11.42
CA LYS A 44 10.28 -1.72 -12.63
C LYS A 44 9.09 -2.59 -12.23
N THR A 45 7.90 -2.10 -12.50
CA THR A 45 6.66 -2.79 -12.15
C THR A 45 6.12 -3.59 -13.33
N SER A 46 5.68 -4.82 -13.07
CA SER A 46 5.43 -5.79 -14.14
C SER A 46 3.94 -6.02 -14.37
N LYS A 47 3.18 -6.30 -13.30
CA LYS A 47 1.75 -6.62 -13.40
C LYS A 47 0.98 -5.96 -12.26
N LEU A 48 -0.23 -5.51 -12.57
CA LEU A 48 -1.19 -5.08 -11.57
C LEU A 48 -1.82 -6.29 -10.90
N LYS A 49 -1.92 -6.23 -9.57
CA LYS A 49 -2.60 -7.20 -8.72
C LYS A 49 -3.81 -6.52 -8.08
N GLU A 50 -4.96 -7.16 -8.18
CA GLU A 50 -6.16 -6.73 -7.45
C GLU A 50 -6.08 -7.20 -6.00
N ILE A 51 -6.33 -6.28 -5.07
CA ILE A 51 -6.34 -6.57 -3.64
C ILE A 51 -7.64 -6.05 -3.01
N ASN A 52 -8.15 -6.82 -2.05
CA ASN A 52 -9.27 -6.41 -1.23
C ASN A 52 -8.73 -5.65 -0.02
N ILE A 53 -9.15 -4.40 0.12
CA ILE A 53 -8.78 -3.54 1.25
C ILE A 53 -10.03 -3.24 2.07
N THR A 54 -9.90 -3.42 3.38
CA THR A 54 -10.86 -2.94 4.37
C THR A 54 -10.33 -1.64 4.97
N ALA A 55 -10.49 -0.55 4.22
CA ALA A 55 -10.04 0.76 4.64
C ALA A 55 -10.96 1.29 5.76
N ILE A 56 -10.36 1.75 6.87
CA ILE A 56 -11.12 2.36 7.98
C ILE A 56 -11.81 3.66 7.52
N ASN A 57 -11.15 4.39 6.61
CA ASN A 57 -11.71 5.61 6.02
C ASN A 57 -12.47 5.32 4.72
N LYS A 58 -13.79 5.09 4.85
CA LYS A 58 -14.72 4.83 3.72
C LYS A 58 -14.83 5.99 2.71
N GLN A 59 -14.28 7.17 3.02
CA GLN A 59 -14.30 8.34 2.13
C GLN A 59 -13.12 8.40 1.15
N LEU A 60 -12.11 7.53 1.29
CA LEU A 60 -10.96 7.51 0.38
C LEU A 60 -11.30 6.82 -0.94
N SER A 61 -11.03 7.50 -2.05
CA SER A 61 -11.16 6.90 -3.38
C SER A 61 -10.04 5.88 -3.62
N PRO A 62 -10.24 4.87 -4.49
CA PRO A 62 -9.19 3.93 -4.89
C PRO A 62 -7.90 4.63 -5.36
N GLU A 63 -8.04 5.77 -6.04
CA GLU A 63 -6.92 6.57 -6.54
C GLU A 63 -6.12 7.24 -5.41
N ASP A 64 -6.80 7.74 -4.36
CA ASP A 64 -6.14 8.33 -3.19
C ASP A 64 -5.35 7.28 -2.40
N ILE A 65 -5.91 6.07 -2.30
CA ILE A 65 -5.22 4.94 -1.67
C ILE A 65 -3.97 4.57 -2.47
N TYR A 66 -4.09 4.49 -3.80
CA TYR A 66 -2.94 4.24 -4.68
C TYR A 66 -1.84 5.29 -4.47
N ARG A 67 -2.20 6.59 -4.49
CA ARG A 67 -1.25 7.70 -4.26
C ARG A 67 -0.61 7.65 -2.88
N LYS A 68 -1.38 7.33 -1.83
CA LYS A 68 -0.83 7.19 -0.48
C LYS A 68 0.15 6.02 -0.37
N ILE A 69 -0.14 4.90 -1.03
CA ILE A 69 0.79 3.77 -1.10
C ILE A 69 2.06 4.16 -1.86
N GLU A 70 1.93 4.82 -3.01
CA GLU A 70 3.06 5.31 -3.80
C GLU A 70 3.94 6.26 -2.98
N LYS A 71 3.33 7.25 -2.34
CA LYS A 71 4.02 8.20 -1.46
C LYS A 71 4.71 7.51 -0.30
N PHE A 72 4.07 6.54 0.34
CA PHE A 72 4.68 5.77 1.42
C PHE A 72 5.89 4.95 0.93
N LEU A 73 5.82 4.35 -0.26
CA LEU A 73 6.91 3.52 -0.77
C LEU A 73 8.09 4.37 -1.27
N PHE A 74 7.83 5.46 -1.99
CA PHE A 74 8.82 6.19 -2.77
C PHE A 74 9.03 7.65 -2.36
N CYS A 75 8.28 8.17 -1.37
CA CYS A 75 8.29 9.57 -0.97
C CYS A 75 7.90 10.57 -2.08
N ASP A 76 7.12 10.12 -3.07
CA ASP A 76 6.67 10.88 -4.25
C ASP A 76 5.28 11.50 -4.06
#